data_AF-A0A0D6KFW9-F1
#
_entry.id   AF-A0A0D6KFW9-F1
#
_cell.length_a   1.000
_cell.length_b   1.000
_cell.length_c   1.000
_cell.angle_alpha   90.00
_cell.angle_beta   90.00
_cell.angle_gamma   90.00
#
_symmetry.space_group_name_H-M   'P 1'
#
loop_
_entity.id
_entity.type
_entity.pdbx_description
1 polymer ?
#
loop_
_entity_poly.entity_id
_entity_poly.type
_entity_poly.pdbx_seq_one_letter_code
_entity_poly.pdbx_strand_id
1 'polypeptide(L)'
;MSAQSAHTLDLNILLEKDTTGKETAIVLEIPDCRITADTRQQALDGVRQLLSERLAKAEIVSLKMQLPENPHPWMKFAGMFQDEPLFAEITKEIREERQETAQESSPNTL
;
A
#
# COMPACT_ATOMS: atom_id res chain seq x y z
N MET A 1 7.57 39.58 -11.34
CA MET A 1 6.67 38.51 -11.80
C MET A 1 7.28 37.21 -11.34
N SER A 2 6.79 36.63 -10.25
CA SER A 2 7.36 35.38 -9.71
C SER A 2 6.95 34.24 -10.65
N ALA A 3 7.93 33.53 -11.20
CA ALA A 3 7.69 32.34 -12.01
C ALA A 3 6.97 31.30 -11.15
N GLN A 4 5.76 30.91 -11.57
CA GLN A 4 5.00 29.86 -10.93
C GLN A 4 5.71 28.53 -11.23
N SER A 5 6.25 27.87 -10.20
CA SER A 5 6.90 26.57 -10.34
C SER A 5 5.88 25.54 -10.82
N ALA A 6 6.11 24.93 -11.98
CA ALA A 6 5.33 23.78 -12.43
C ALA A 6 5.71 22.57 -11.57
N HIS A 7 4.74 21.99 -10.87
CA HIS A 7 4.90 20.75 -10.14
C HIS A 7 4.25 19.62 -10.94
N THR A 8 5.02 18.57 -11.21
CA THR A 8 4.48 17.34 -11.82
C THR A 8 3.83 16.50 -10.73
N LEU A 9 2.61 16.03 -11.01
CA LEU A 9 1.86 15.13 -10.14
C LEU A 9 1.61 13.83 -10.92
N ASP A 10 2.12 12.72 -10.40
CA ASP A 10 1.82 11.39 -10.92
C ASP A 10 0.55 10.86 -10.23
N LEU A 11 -0.45 10.51 -11.03
CA LEU A 11 -1.72 9.95 -10.58
C LEU A 11 -1.98 8.62 -11.27
N ASN A 12 -2.61 7.71 -10.54
CA ASN A 12 -2.93 6.40 -11.07
C ASN A 12 -4.33 6.40 -11.68
N ILE A 13 -4.42 5.97 -12.94
CA ILE A 13 -5.69 5.91 -13.68
C ILE A 13 -6.13 4.47 -13.82
N LEU A 14 -7.33 4.16 -13.33
CA LEU A 14 -8.04 2.93 -13.66
C LEU A 14 -8.80 3.15 -14.98
N LEU A 15 -8.60 2.23 -15.92
CA LEU A 15 -9.34 2.18 -17.18
C LEU A 15 -10.24 0.94 -17.19
N GLU A 16 -11.54 1.17 -17.29
CA GLU A 16 -12.55 0.12 -17.37
C GLU A 16 -13.22 0.15 -18.74
N LYS A 17 -13.39 -1.01 -19.35
CA LYS A 17 -14.13 -1.15 -20.60
C LYS A 17 -15.50 -1.75 -20.33
N ASP A 18 -16.55 -1.10 -20.80
CA ASP A 18 -17.91 -1.61 -20.65
C ASP A 18 -18.29 -2.62 -21.75
N THR A 19 -19.47 -3.23 -21.62
CA THR A 19 -19.99 -4.21 -22.59
C THR A 19 -20.32 -3.59 -23.95
N THR A 20 -20.42 -2.26 -24.04
CA THR A 20 -20.63 -1.51 -25.29
C THR A 20 -19.31 -1.14 -25.98
N GLY A 21 -18.18 -1.41 -25.32
CA GLY A 21 -16.84 -1.11 -25.81
C GLY A 21 -16.34 0.29 -25.48
N LYS A 22 -17.09 1.07 -24.70
CA LYS A 22 -16.65 2.38 -24.21
C LYS A 22 -15.64 2.22 -23.09
N GLU A 23 -14.77 3.21 -22.97
CA GLU A 23 -13.67 3.24 -22.01
C GLU A 23 -13.98 4.30 -20.95
N THR A 24 -13.89 3.92 -19.68
CA THR A 24 -14.07 4.80 -18.53
C THR A 24 -12.73 4.98 -17.83
N ALA A 25 -12.27 6.22 -17.73
CA ALA A 25 -11.08 6.59 -16.98
C ALA A 25 -11.47 7.12 -15.60
N ILE A 26 -10.84 6.61 -14.55
CA ILE A 26 -11.09 6.97 -13.15
C ILE A 26 -9.76 7.31 -12.48
N VAL A 27 -9.64 8.47 -11.85
CA VAL A 27 -8.49 8.82 -11.01
C VAL A 27 -8.61 8.10 -9.67
N LEU A 28 -7.67 7.21 -9.33
CA LEU A 28 -7.79 6.38 -8.13
C LEU A 28 -7.76 7.21 -6.83
N GLU A 29 -6.97 8.27 -6.80
CA GLU A 29 -6.85 9.18 -5.67
C GLU A 29 -8.09 10.07 -5.51
N ILE A 30 -8.88 10.23 -6.58
CA ILE A 30 -10.09 11.06 -6.62
C ILE A 30 -11.17 10.33 -7.43
N PRO A 31 -11.85 9.32 -6.86
CA PRO A 31 -12.75 8.43 -7.61
C PRO A 31 -13.92 9.13 -8.30
N ASP A 32 -14.31 10.33 -7.85
CA ASP A 32 -15.34 11.16 -8.50
C ASP A 32 -14.85 11.85 -9.77
N CYS A 33 -13.53 11.95 -9.96
CA CYS A 33 -12.91 12.44 -11.19
C CYS A 33 -12.86 11.28 -12.20
N ARG A 34 -13.95 11.11 -12.93
CA ARG A 34 -14.09 10.06 -13.93
C ARG A 34 -14.83 10.55 -15.18
N ILE A 35 -14.55 9.91 -16.30
CA ILE A 35 -15.27 10.15 -17.56
C ILE A 35 -15.32 8.88 -18.40
N THR A 36 -16.43 8.68 -19.12
CA THR A 36 -16.59 7.60 -20.11
C THR A 36 -16.55 8.20 -21.51
N ALA A 37 -15.79 7.58 -22.40
CA ALA A 37 -15.67 7.99 -23.79
C ALA A 37 -15.59 6.78 -24.73
N ASP A 38 -15.70 7.01 -26.04
CA ASP A 38 -15.74 5.93 -27.03
C ASP A 38 -14.37 5.27 -27.26
N THR A 39 -13.28 5.94 -26.88
CA THR A 39 -11.92 5.42 -27.03
C THR A 39 -11.07 5.67 -25.80
N ARG A 40 -10.03 4.84 -25.64
CA ARG A 40 -9.03 4.97 -24.57
C ARG A 40 -8.42 6.37 -24.54
N GLN A 41 -8.04 6.90 -25.71
CA GLN A 41 -7.39 8.19 -25.81
C GLN A 41 -8.34 9.33 -25.39
N GLN A 42 -9.59 9.29 -25.84
CA GLN A 42 -10.59 10.28 -25.44
C GLN A 42 -10.88 10.22 -23.92
N ALA A 43 -10.92 9.02 -23.32
CA ALA A 43 -11.12 8.89 -21.88
C ALA A 43 -9.94 9.50 -21.10
N LEU A 44 -8.70 9.26 -21.54
CA LEU A 44 -7.49 9.80 -20.93
C LEU A 44 -7.37 11.32 -21.10
N ASP A 45 -7.64 11.86 -22.28
CA ASP A 45 -7.61 13.30 -22.51
C ASP A 45 -8.74 14.01 -21.74
N GLY A 46 -9.93 13.40 -21.70
CA GLY A 46 -11.07 13.91 -20.97
C GLY A 46 -10.83 13.95 -19.46
N VAL A 47 -10.28 12.88 -18.87
CA VAL A 47 -9.99 12.86 -17.43
C VAL A 47 -8.88 13.86 -17.07
N ARG A 48 -7.88 14.05 -17.95
CA ARG A 48 -6.84 15.09 -17.77
C ARG A 48 -7.45 16.49 -17.76
N GLN A 49 -8.39 16.77 -18.66
CA GLN A 49 -9.09 18.05 -18.69
C GLN A 49 -9.94 18.25 -17.43
N LEU A 50 -10.76 17.26 -17.07
CA LEU A 50 -11.61 17.31 -15.88
C LEU A 50 -10.80 17.57 -14.60
N LEU A 51 -9.66 16.88 -14.46
CA LEU A 51 -8.74 17.07 -13.35
C LEU A 51 -8.16 18.48 -13.35
N SER A 52 -7.72 18.98 -14.51
CA SER A 52 -7.14 20.32 -14.65
C SER A 52 -8.15 21.42 -14.26
N GLU A 53 -9.40 21.30 -14.70
CA GLU A 53 -10.49 22.23 -14.37
C GLU A 53 -10.83 22.22 -12.88
N ARG A 54 -10.77 21.04 -12.24
CA ARG A 54 -11.00 20.89 -10.80
C ARG A 54 -9.85 21.50 -9.99
N LEU A 55 -8.61 21.19 -10.34
CA LEU A 55 -7.42 21.69 -9.64
C LEU A 55 -7.20 23.20 -9.85
N ALA A 56 -7.73 23.78 -10.93
CA ALA A 56 -7.74 25.24 -11.09
C ALA A 56 -8.58 25.98 -10.02
N LYS A 57 -9.48 25.28 -9.34
CA LYS A 57 -10.43 25.83 -8.34
C LYS A 57 -10.26 25.21 -6.95
N ALA A 58 -9.34 24.28 -6.79
CA ALA A 58 -9.16 23.51 -5.56
C ALA A 58 -7.68 23.45 -5.17
N GLU A 59 -7.43 23.34 -3.88
CA GLU A 59 -6.09 23.16 -3.32
C GLU A 59 -5.98 21.76 -2.70
N ILE A 60 -4.86 21.08 -2.95
CA ILE A 60 -4.54 19.82 -2.29
C ILE A 60 -3.82 20.14 -0.98
N VAL A 61 -4.46 19.82 0.14
CA VAL A 61 -3.90 20.01 1.49
C VAL A 61 -3.58 18.67 2.13
N SER A 62 -2.40 18.56 2.73
CA SER A 62 -2.01 17.39 3.52
C SER A 62 -2.43 17.58 4.97
N LEU A 63 -3.33 16.73 5.45
CA LEU A 63 -3.70 16.66 6.86
C LEU A 63 -2.95 15.51 7.54
N LYS A 64 -2.07 15.83 8.49
CA LYS A 64 -1.47 14.82 9.37
C LYS A 64 -2.43 14.56 10.52
N MET A 65 -2.82 13.31 10.70
CA MET A 65 -3.63 12.87 11.84
C MET A 65 -2.85 11.88 12.70
N GLN A 66 -2.99 12.00 14.02
CA GLN A 66 -2.52 10.98 14.94
C GLN A 66 -3.62 9.94 15.07
N LEU A 67 -3.29 8.69 14.75
CA LEU A 67 -4.18 7.57 15.04
C LEU A 67 -4.07 7.23 16.52
N PRO A 68 -5.16 6.78 17.17
CA PRO A 68 -5.07 6.23 18.51
C PRO A 68 -4.06 5.08 18.51
N GLU A 69 -3.13 5.11 19.46
CA GLU A 69 -2.15 4.07 19.64
C GLU A 69 -2.86 2.84 20.20
N ASN A 70 -3.35 1.98 19.30
CA ASN A 70 -3.83 0.68 19.69
C ASN A 70 -2.62 -0.17 20.08
N PRO A 71 -2.57 -0.74 21.30
CA PRO A 71 -1.49 -1.65 21.66
C PRO A 71 -1.41 -2.77 20.62
N HIS A 72 -0.19 -3.07 20.16
CA HIS A 72 0.04 -4.09 19.14
C HIS A 72 -0.70 -5.39 19.52
N PRO A 73 -1.43 -6.07 18.63
CA PRO A 73 -2.25 -7.24 18.99
C PRO A 73 -1.50 -8.36 19.72
N TRP A 74 -0.17 -8.40 19.60
CA TRP A 74 0.71 -9.35 20.28
C TRP A 74 1.25 -8.89 21.63
N MET A 75 1.08 -7.62 22.01
CA MET A 75 1.45 -7.11 23.34
C MET A 75 0.77 -7.90 24.45
N LYS A 76 -0.46 -8.37 24.25
CA LYS A 76 -1.17 -9.21 25.23
C LYS A 76 -0.52 -10.56 25.50
N PHE A 77 0.44 -10.97 24.67
CA PHE A 77 1.17 -12.23 24.80
C PHE A 77 2.63 -12.02 25.23
N ALA A 78 3.08 -10.77 25.37
CA ALA A 78 4.44 -10.47 25.82
C ALA A 78 4.62 -11.00 27.25
N GLY A 79 5.61 -11.88 27.44
CA GLY A 79 5.88 -12.50 28.74
C GLY A 79 4.88 -13.57 29.18
N MET A 80 3.96 -14.02 28.30
CA MET A 80 2.92 -15.01 28.64
C MET A 80 3.46 -16.29 29.28
N PHE A 81 4.70 -16.67 28.99
CA PHE A 81 5.34 -17.90 29.48
C PHE A 81 6.54 -17.64 30.39
N GLN A 82 6.72 -16.41 30.88
CA GLN A 82 7.94 -16.03 31.61
C GLN A 82 8.07 -16.77 32.96
N ASP A 83 6.96 -17.06 33.61
CA ASP A 83 6.90 -17.81 34.88
C ASP A 83 6.52 -19.30 34.68
N GLU A 84 6.40 -19.77 33.44
CA GLU A 84 6.05 -21.17 33.18
C GLU A 84 7.21 -22.10 33.54
N PRO A 85 7.03 -23.06 34.47
CA PRO A 85 8.10 -23.93 34.95
C PRO A 85 8.78 -24.74 33.84
N LEU A 86 8.03 -25.08 32.79
CA LEU A 86 8.50 -25.88 31.67
C LEU A 86 9.16 -25.04 30.56
N PHE A 87 9.10 -23.72 30.64
CA PHE A 87 9.57 -22.84 29.57
C PHE A 87 11.05 -23.03 29.24
N ALA A 88 11.88 -23.25 30.27
CA ALA A 88 13.32 -23.47 30.10
C ALA A 88 13.63 -24.79 29.38
N GLU A 89 12.88 -25.85 29.67
CA GLU A 89 13.04 -27.18 29.06
C GLU A 89 12.64 -27.14 27.58
N ILE A 90 11.46 -26.59 27.28
CA ILE A 90 10.97 -26.42 25.90
C ILE A 90 11.93 -25.54 25.08
N THR A 91 12.44 -24.45 25.67
CA THR A 91 13.38 -23.56 24.97
C THR A 91 14.70 -24.26 24.65
N LYS A 92 15.15 -25.16 25.54
CA LYS A 92 16.35 -25.96 25.33
C LYS A 92 16.15 -26.96 24.18
N GLU A 93 15.05 -27.70 24.19
CA GLU A 93 14.71 -28.68 23.14
C GLU A 93 14.60 -28.00 21.75
N ILE A 94 13.86 -26.89 21.65
CA ILE A 94 13.76 -26.10 20.40
C ILE A 94 15.13 -25.61 19.92
N ARG A 95 16.04 -25.27 20.84
CA ARG A 95 17.39 -24.82 20.47
C ARG A 95 18.24 -25.96 19.94
N GLU A 96 18.15 -27.13 20.55
CA GLU A 96 18.87 -28.35 20.11
C GLU A 96 18.38 -28.75 18.71
N GLU A 97 17.06 -28.82 18.48
CA GLU A 97 16.48 -29.10 17.15
C GLU A 97 16.96 -28.11 16.07
N ARG A 98 17.03 -26.81 16.39
CA ARG A 98 17.53 -25.78 15.45
C ARG A 98 19.00 -25.94 15.13
N GLN A 99 19.82 -26.39 16.08
CA GLN A 99 21.25 -26.62 15.87
C GLN A 99 21.48 -27.86 15.00
N GLU A 100 20.72 -28.93 15.23
CA GLU A 100 20.75 -30.14 14.40
C GLU A 100 20.34 -29.84 12.95
N THR A 101 19.23 -29.11 12.75
CA THR A 101 18.77 -28.71 11.42
C THR A 101 19.76 -27.78 10.69
N ALA A 102 20.46 -26.91 11.44
CA ALA A 102 21.53 -26.07 10.88
C ALA A 102 22.80 -26.86 10.52
N GLN A 103 23.09 -27.96 11.23
CA GLN A 103 24.18 -28.87 10.91
C GLN A 103 23.87 -29.73 9.67
N GLU A 104 22.63 -30.19 9.50
CA GLU A 104 22.19 -30.97 8.33
C GLU A 104 22.10 -30.14 7.03
N SER A 105 22.00 -28.82 7.14
CA SER A 105 21.96 -27.89 6.00
C SER A 105 23.33 -27.33 5.59
N SER A 106 24.44 -27.92 6.10
CA SER A 106 25.77 -27.66 5.55
C SER A 106 25.85 -28.20 4.11
N PRO A 107 26.12 -27.35 3.09
CA PRO A 107 26.19 -27.82 1.72
C PRO A 107 27.38 -28.76 1.58
N ASN A 108 27.10 -29.96 1.09
CA ASN A 108 28.08 -30.93 0.63
C ASN A 108 29.11 -30.21 -0.26
N THR A 109 30.32 -29.97 0.25
CA THR A 109 31.47 -29.60 -0.58
C THR A 109 32.16 -30.90 -0.91
N LEU A 110 31.91 -31.41 -2.11
CA LEU A 110 32.81 -32.18 -3.00
C LEU A 110 32.06 -32.48 -4.31
#